data_AF-A0A1X0QER9-F1
#
_entry.id   AF-A0A1X0QER9-F1
#
_cell.length_a   1.000
_cell.length_b   1.000
_cell.length_c   1.000
_cell.angle_alpha   90.00
_cell.angle_beta   90.00
_cell.angle_gamma   90.00
#
_symmetry.space_group_name_H-M   'P 1'
#
loop_
_entity.id
_entity.type
_entity.pdbx_description
1 polymer ?
#
loop_
_entity_poly.entity_id
_entity_poly.type
_entity_poly.pdbx_seq_one_letter_code
_entity_poly.pdbx_strand_id
1 'polypeptide(L)'
;MTVDLGYLARNLLENGIIETNEDVNIHDLNDLLVTLQFYAIKWPDYNNENKQFNTIVLKNCANNKNNLIYPWKESTIKEAIKVIEAITNDTFVNSYLIDDLIKQKYVIKNDKEYSLGLRTLINYEDYLIELNPKKYKKCEGCLLIVEHGNKHKNCS
;
A
#
# COMPACT_ATOMS: atom_id res chain seq x y z
N MET A 1 17.49 -4.65 20.75
CA MET A 1 16.26 -5.36 21.13
C MET A 1 15.88 -6.24 19.95
N THR A 2 15.54 -7.49 20.18
CA THR A 2 14.97 -8.36 19.15
C THR A 2 13.53 -7.92 18.91
N VAL A 3 13.22 -7.61 17.66
CA VAL A 3 11.87 -7.23 17.24
C VAL A 3 10.94 -8.44 17.44
N ASP A 4 9.82 -8.24 18.13
CA ASP A 4 8.80 -9.29 18.26
C ASP A 4 8.06 -9.43 16.93
N LEU A 5 8.42 -10.46 16.16
CA LEU A 5 7.82 -10.75 14.86
C LEU A 5 6.32 -11.06 14.95
N GLY A 6 5.86 -11.66 16.06
CA GLY A 6 4.45 -11.93 16.27
C GLY A 6 3.65 -10.64 16.46
N TYR A 7 4.20 -9.69 17.22
CA TYR A 7 3.64 -8.36 17.37
C TYR A 7 3.60 -7.60 16.04
N LEU A 8 4.69 -7.64 15.26
CA LEU A 8 4.71 -7.00 13.93
C LEU A 8 3.70 -7.62 12.97
N ALA A 9 3.63 -8.95 12.87
CA ALA A 9 2.69 -9.64 12.01
C ALA A 9 1.24 -9.26 12.34
N ARG A 10 0.90 -9.26 13.64
CA ARG A 10 -0.42 -8.86 14.11
C ARG A 10 -0.73 -7.40 13.74
N ASN A 11 0.18 -6.48 14.04
CA ASN A 11 -0.03 -5.06 13.70
C ASN A 11 -0.18 -4.84 12.19
N LEU A 12 0.57 -5.59 11.37
CA LEU A 12 0.50 -5.48 9.92
C LEU A 12 -0.83 -6.04 9.39
N LEU A 13 -1.34 -7.14 9.95
CA LEU A 13 -2.66 -7.68 9.63
C LEU A 13 -3.80 -6.74 10.04
N GLU A 14 -3.68 -6.07 11.18
CA GLU A 14 -4.69 -5.14 11.70
C GLU A 14 -4.69 -3.80 10.93
N ASN A 15 -3.51 -3.25 10.61
CA ASN A 15 -3.39 -1.89 10.07
C ASN A 15 -3.06 -1.83 8.57
N GLY A 16 -2.59 -2.94 7.98
CA GLY A 16 -2.14 -3.01 6.58
C GLY A 16 -0.80 -2.32 6.30
N ILE A 17 -0.33 -1.44 7.18
CA ILE A 17 0.94 -0.73 7.09
C ILE A 17 1.49 -0.45 8.49
N ILE A 18 2.81 -0.53 8.65
CA ILE A 18 3.52 -0.14 9.88
C ILE A 18 4.75 0.70 9.53
N GLU A 19 5.09 1.64 10.41
CA GLU A 19 6.33 2.41 10.36
C GLU A 19 7.14 2.10 11.63
N THR A 20 8.40 1.69 11.49
CA THR A 20 9.25 1.32 12.63
C THR A 20 10.69 1.81 12.43
N ASN A 21 11.36 2.18 13.53
CA ASN A 21 12.81 2.47 13.52
C ASN A 21 13.66 1.21 13.67
N GLU A 22 13.03 0.06 13.93
CA GLU A 22 13.72 -1.20 14.13
C GLU A 22 14.07 -1.83 12.79
N ASP A 23 15.22 -2.48 12.71
CA ASP A 23 15.55 -3.29 11.55
C ASP A 23 14.74 -4.58 11.58
N VAL A 24 13.95 -4.80 10.53
CA VAL A 24 13.00 -5.92 10.45
C VAL A 24 13.50 -6.90 9.40
N ASN A 25 13.72 -8.14 9.80
CA ASN A 25 13.93 -9.22 8.86
C ASN A 25 12.60 -9.58 8.18
N ILE A 26 12.41 -9.07 6.96
CA ILE A 26 11.21 -9.30 6.15
C ILE A 26 11.03 -10.78 5.79
N HIS A 27 12.12 -11.54 5.67
CA HIS A 27 12.04 -12.97 5.36
C HIS A 27 11.33 -13.73 6.49
N ASP A 28 11.80 -13.57 7.73
CA ASP A 28 11.21 -14.24 8.89
C ASP A 28 9.76 -13.78 9.14
N LEU A 29 9.46 -12.50 8.89
CA LEU A 29 8.09 -12.00 8.97
C LEU A 29 7.18 -12.64 7.91
N ASN A 30 7.69 -12.86 6.70
CA ASN A 30 6.95 -13.51 5.61
C ASN A 30 6.70 -14.98 5.86
N ASP A 31 7.60 -15.70 6.53
CA ASP A 31 7.39 -17.10 6.91
C ASP A 31 6.16 -17.26 7.82
N LEU A 32 5.85 -16.25 8.65
CA LEU A 32 4.62 -16.22 9.44
C LEU A 32 3.40 -15.89 8.58
N LEU A 33 3.49 -14.84 7.76
CA LEU A 33 2.35 -14.30 7.02
C LEU A 33 1.88 -15.17 5.84
N VAL A 34 2.79 -15.92 5.22
CA VAL A 34 2.47 -16.74 4.03
C VAL A 34 1.42 -17.80 4.32
N THR A 35 1.41 -18.33 5.55
CA THR A 35 0.39 -19.28 6.03
C THR A 35 -1.02 -18.70 6.02
N LEU A 36 -1.13 -17.37 6.07
CA LEU A 36 -2.37 -16.60 6.01
C LEU A 36 -2.62 -15.99 4.63
N GLN A 37 -1.82 -16.35 3.63
CA GLN A 37 -1.89 -15.79 2.26
C GLN A 37 -1.58 -14.29 2.20
N PHE A 38 -0.61 -13.82 3.01
CA PHE A 38 -0.08 -12.47 2.95
C PHE A 38 1.45 -12.45 2.87
N TYR A 39 1.98 -11.33 2.39
CA TYR A 39 3.39 -10.98 2.46
C TYR A 39 3.57 -9.54 2.98
N ALA A 40 4.59 -9.33 3.79
CA ALA A 40 5.16 -8.04 4.12
C ALA A 40 6.12 -7.58 3.01
N ILE A 41 5.95 -6.35 2.57
CA ILE A 41 6.84 -5.66 1.64
C ILE A 41 7.43 -4.45 2.34
N LYS A 42 8.76 -4.35 2.37
CA LYS A 42 9.46 -3.14 2.80
C LYS A 42 9.40 -2.10 1.68
N TRP A 43 8.80 -0.95 1.95
CA TRP A 43 8.76 0.16 1.00
C TRP A 43 10.15 0.82 0.89
N PRO A 44 10.65 1.12 -0.31
CA PRO A 44 12.02 1.58 -0.51
C PRO A 44 12.22 3.05 -0.10
N ASP A 45 11.20 3.89 -0.27
CA ASP A 45 11.32 5.31 0.09
C ASP A 45 11.05 5.50 1.58
N TYR A 46 11.99 6.14 2.26
CA TYR A 46 11.85 6.50 3.67
C TYR A 46 10.97 7.76 3.78
N ASN A 47 10.05 7.76 4.74
CA ASN A 47 9.28 8.96 5.05
C ASN A 47 10.13 9.91 5.93
N ASN A 48 10.25 11.16 5.47
CA ASN A 48 10.86 12.33 6.12
C ASN A 48 12.40 12.46 6.15
N GLU A 49 12.83 13.70 5.89
CA GLU A 49 14.20 14.17 5.66
C GLU A 49 15.19 13.97 6.82
N ASN A 50 14.75 13.42 7.96
CA ASN A 50 15.56 13.34 9.18
C ASN A 50 15.41 12.04 10.00
N LYS A 51 14.58 11.07 9.57
CA LYS A 51 14.45 9.77 10.27
C LYS A 51 14.27 8.63 9.28
N GLN A 52 15.14 7.63 9.35
CA GLN A 52 15.04 6.40 8.56
C GLN A 52 14.04 5.44 9.23
N PHE A 53 12.74 5.67 9.02
CA PHE A 53 11.74 4.68 9.41
C PHE A 53 11.58 3.63 8.32
N ASN A 54 11.66 2.36 8.68
CA ASN A 54 11.24 1.25 7.84
C ASN A 54 9.71 1.25 7.73
N THR A 55 9.21 1.49 6.52
CA THR A 55 7.78 1.33 6.21
C THR A 55 7.54 -0.05 5.64
N ILE A 56 6.63 -0.81 6.25
CA ILE A 56 6.31 -2.18 5.85
C ILE A 56 4.82 -2.26 5.54
N VAL A 57 4.48 -2.81 4.38
CA VAL A 57 3.12 -2.85 3.84
C VAL A 57 2.67 -4.30 3.67
N LEU A 58 1.42 -4.60 4.03
CA LEU A 58 0.80 -5.89 3.81
C LEU A 58 0.33 -6.03 2.36
N LYS A 59 0.79 -7.07 1.68
CA LYS A 59 0.31 -7.50 0.37
C LYS A 59 -0.50 -8.79 0.50
N ASN A 60 -1.69 -8.82 -0.08
CA ASN A 60 -2.47 -10.05 -0.22
C ASN A 60 -1.93 -10.90 -1.39
N CYS A 61 -1.81 -12.20 -1.21
CA CYS A 61 -1.41 -13.14 -2.28
C CYS A 61 -2.47 -13.30 -3.37
N ALA A 62 -3.74 -13.06 -3.06
CA ALA A 62 -4.81 -13.14 -4.02
C ALA A 62 -4.75 -11.93 -4.97
N ASN A 63 -4.27 -12.18 -6.19
CA ASN A 63 -4.14 -11.18 -7.25
C ASN A 63 -5.51 -10.85 -7.88
N ASN A 64 -6.43 -10.33 -7.06
CA ASN A 64 -7.79 -9.99 -7.45
C ASN A 64 -8.06 -8.52 -7.11
N LYS A 65 -8.32 -7.72 -8.13
CA LYS A 65 -8.69 -6.29 -8.01
C LYS A 65 -9.93 -6.02 -7.15
N ASN A 66 -10.69 -7.03 -6.75
CA ASN A 66 -11.81 -6.86 -5.83
C ASN A 66 -11.44 -7.12 -4.36
N ASN A 67 -10.16 -7.37 -4.05
CA ASN A 67 -9.75 -7.83 -2.73
C ASN A 67 -9.23 -6.69 -1.85
N LEU A 68 -10.14 -5.78 -1.50
CA LEU A 68 -9.86 -4.84 -0.42
C LEU A 68 -9.84 -5.62 0.91
N ILE A 69 -8.75 -5.50 1.65
CA ILE A 69 -8.49 -6.21 2.91
C ILE A 69 -9.25 -5.47 4.03
N TYR A 70 -10.57 -5.62 4.04
CA TYR A 70 -11.47 -5.19 5.12
C TYR A 70 -12.83 -5.86 4.89
N PRO A 71 -13.65 -6.18 5.91
CA PRO A 71 -14.97 -6.83 5.73
C PRO A 71 -15.99 -5.86 5.11
N TRP A 72 -15.78 -5.48 3.85
CA TRP A 72 -16.68 -4.67 3.06
C TRP A 72 -17.64 -5.53 2.27
N LYS A 73 -18.89 -5.07 2.17
CA LYS A 73 -19.86 -5.66 1.26
C LYS A 73 -19.39 -5.43 -0.18
N GLU A 74 -19.77 -6.29 -1.11
CA GLU A 74 -19.37 -6.17 -2.52
C GLU A 74 -19.72 -4.80 -3.12
N SER A 75 -20.87 -4.21 -2.74
CA SER A 75 -21.26 -2.86 -3.16
C SER A 75 -20.31 -1.78 -2.66
N THR A 76 -19.82 -1.91 -1.43
CA THR A 76 -18.83 -1.02 -0.82
C THR A 76 -17.48 -1.15 -1.53
N ILE A 77 -17.09 -2.38 -1.87
CA ILE A 77 -15.85 -2.64 -2.63
C ILE A 77 -15.92 -1.96 -4.00
N LYS A 78 -17.02 -2.13 -4.73
CA LYS A 78 -17.22 -1.48 -6.04
C LYS A 78 -17.11 0.03 -5.96
N GLU A 79 -17.69 0.63 -4.92
CA GLU A 79 -17.62 2.08 -4.73
C GLU A 79 -16.22 2.55 -4.33
N ALA A 80 -15.52 1.81 -3.48
CA ALA A 80 -14.13 2.09 -3.14
C ALA A 80 -13.20 2.00 -4.36
N ILE A 81 -13.42 1.03 -5.25
CA ILE A 81 -12.66 0.92 -6.51
C ILE A 81 -12.87 2.17 -7.37
N LYS A 82 -14.09 2.69 -7.52
CA LYS A 82 -14.32 3.94 -8.26
C LYS A 82 -13.55 5.12 -7.68
N VAL A 83 -13.41 5.21 -6.35
CA VAL A 83 -12.60 6.24 -5.70
C VAL A 83 -11.12 6.07 -6.08
N ILE A 84 -10.61 4.84 -6.03
CA ILE A 84 -9.23 4.54 -6.46
C ILE A 84 -9.03 4.89 -7.94
N GLU A 85 -9.96 4.54 -8.81
CA GLU A 85 -9.92 4.87 -10.24
C GLU A 85 -9.96 6.39 -10.46
N ALA A 86 -10.80 7.11 -9.70
CA ALA A 86 -10.91 8.56 -9.81
C ALA A 86 -9.59 9.26 -9.45
N ILE A 87 -8.97 8.87 -8.32
CA ILE A 87 -7.66 9.38 -7.88
C ILE A 87 -6.55 8.98 -8.88
N THR A 88 -6.59 7.77 -9.41
CA THR A 88 -5.62 7.28 -10.41
C THR A 88 -5.64 8.11 -11.68
N ASN A 89 -6.82 8.56 -12.10
CA ASN A 89 -7.03 9.33 -13.32
C ASN A 89 -7.06 10.85 -13.07
N ASP A 90 -6.70 11.32 -11.87
CA ASP A 90 -6.73 12.73 -11.49
C ASP A 90 -8.08 13.41 -11.72
N THR A 91 -9.17 12.66 -11.49
CA THR A 91 -10.55 13.13 -11.64
C THR A 91 -11.20 13.41 -10.29
N PHE A 92 -12.34 14.13 -10.33
CA PHE A 92 -13.04 14.55 -9.14
C PHE A 92 -13.53 13.37 -8.29
N VAL A 93 -13.18 13.38 -7.00
CA VAL A 93 -13.58 12.37 -6.02
C VAL A 93 -14.78 12.88 -5.22
N ASN A 94 -15.90 12.19 -5.35
CA ASN A 94 -17.08 12.41 -4.50
C ASN A 94 -17.67 11.08 -4.08
N SER A 95 -17.29 10.62 -2.88
CA SER A 95 -17.79 9.37 -2.33
C SER A 95 -17.87 9.46 -0.80
N TYR A 96 -18.90 8.84 -0.23
CA TYR A 96 -19.09 8.72 1.21
C TYR A 96 -18.04 7.82 1.88
N LEU A 97 -17.26 7.07 1.10
CA LEU A 97 -16.23 6.15 1.59
C LEU A 97 -14.85 6.80 1.76
N ILE A 98 -14.66 8.06 1.37
CA ILE A 98 -13.32 8.66 1.33
C ILE A 98 -12.65 8.67 2.71
N ASP A 99 -13.40 9.00 3.76
CA ASP A 99 -12.88 9.05 5.14
C ASP A 99 -12.52 7.65 5.65
N ASP A 100 -13.32 6.63 5.31
CA ASP A 100 -13.02 5.24 5.64
C ASP A 100 -11.79 4.73 4.88
N LEU A 101 -11.64 5.08 3.60
CA LEU A 101 -10.45 4.74 2.81
C LEU A 101 -9.18 5.39 3.35
N ILE A 102 -9.28 6.63 3.86
CA ILE A 102 -8.19 7.32 4.55
C ILE A 102 -7.85 6.62 5.86
N LYS A 103 -8.86 6.30 6.67
CA LYS A 103 -8.69 5.58 7.94
C LYS A 103 -8.00 4.23 7.73
N GLN A 104 -8.37 3.52 6.66
CA GLN A 104 -7.82 2.22 6.28
C GLN A 104 -6.53 2.30 5.43
N LYS A 105 -5.96 3.50 5.25
CA LYS A 105 -4.69 3.76 4.55
C LYS A 105 -4.68 3.39 3.06
N TYR A 106 -5.86 3.28 2.44
CA TYR A 106 -5.99 3.14 0.99
C TYR A 106 -5.85 4.49 0.27
N VAL A 107 -6.25 5.58 0.92
CA VAL A 107 -6.15 6.94 0.39
C VAL A 107 -5.39 7.81 1.39
N ILE A 108 -4.65 8.78 0.88
CA ILE A 108 -4.00 9.84 1.66
C ILE A 108 -4.65 11.15 1.25
N LYS A 109 -4.84 12.05 2.23
CA LYS A 109 -5.31 13.42 1.98
C LYS A 109 -4.17 14.38 2.26
N ASN A 110 -3.75 15.12 1.24
CA ASN A 110 -2.77 16.19 1.32
C ASN A 110 -3.49 17.52 1.04
N ASP A 111 -3.69 18.33 2.08
CA ASP A 111 -4.49 19.55 2.01
C ASP A 111 -5.90 19.34 1.39
N LYS A 112 -6.06 19.71 0.11
CA LYS A 112 -7.30 19.61 -0.66
C LYS A 112 -7.27 18.50 -1.71
N GLU A 113 -6.18 17.76 -1.81
CA GLU A 113 -5.98 16.72 -2.82
C GLU A 113 -5.93 15.34 -2.19
N TYR A 114 -6.32 14.33 -2.97
CA TYR A 114 -6.25 12.93 -2.57
C TYR A 114 -5.22 12.22 -3.42
N SER A 115 -4.40 11.38 -2.79
CA SER A 115 -3.48 10.47 -3.45
C SER A 115 -3.70 9.04 -2.96
N LEU A 116 -3.17 8.06 -3.69
CA LEU A 116 -3.26 6.66 -3.27
C LEU A 116 -2.28 6.40 -2.12
N GLY A 117 -2.75 5.72 -1.08
CA GLY A 117 -1.89 5.22 -0.02
C GLY A 117 -1.04 4.03 -0.47
N LEU A 118 0.08 3.79 0.21
CA LEU A 118 0.99 2.68 -0.10
C LEU A 118 0.29 1.32 -0.10
N ARG A 119 -0.71 1.14 0.75
CA ARG A 119 -1.53 -0.08 0.79
C ARG A 119 -2.22 -0.32 -0.56
N THR A 120 -2.75 0.72 -1.18
CA THR A 120 -3.37 0.64 -2.51
C THR A 120 -2.31 0.37 -3.56
N LEU A 121 -1.23 1.14 -3.57
CA LEU A 121 -0.15 0.98 -4.54
C LEU A 121 0.36 -0.47 -4.58
N ILE A 122 0.62 -1.07 -3.43
CA ILE A 122 1.13 -2.44 -3.33
C ILE A 122 0.11 -3.52 -3.72
N ASN A 123 -1.15 -3.37 -3.33
CA ASN A 123 -2.17 -4.40 -3.58
C ASN A 123 -2.83 -4.30 -4.96
N TYR A 124 -2.65 -3.16 -5.65
CA TYR A 124 -3.31 -2.86 -6.92
C TYR A 124 -2.34 -2.51 -8.05
N GLU A 125 -1.04 -2.75 -7.85
CA GLU A 125 0.02 -2.29 -8.74
C GLU A 125 -0.26 -2.52 -10.24
N ASP A 126 -0.59 -3.74 -10.64
CA ASP A 126 -0.77 -4.10 -12.04
C ASP A 126 -2.02 -3.41 -12.62
N TYR A 127 -3.10 -3.37 -11.84
CA TYR A 127 -4.34 -2.69 -12.23
C TYR A 127 -4.16 -1.17 -12.36
N LEU A 128 -3.39 -0.54 -11.47
CA LEU A 128 -3.10 0.90 -11.53
C LEU A 128 -2.25 1.25 -12.75
N ILE A 129 -1.30 0.39 -13.10
CA ILE A 129 -0.48 0.54 -14.32
C ILE A 129 -1.34 0.37 -15.57
N GLU A 130 -2.23 -0.63 -15.62
CA GLU A 130 -3.17 -0.79 -16.73
C GLU A 130 -4.10 0.42 -16.88
N LEU A 131 -4.58 0.96 -15.75
CA LEU A 131 -5.53 2.06 -15.72
C LEU A 131 -4.89 3.39 -16.15
N ASN A 132 -3.68 3.70 -15.67
CA ASN A 132 -2.95 4.91 -16.03
C ASN A 132 -1.44 4.66 -16.17
N PRO A 133 -0.98 4.07 -17.30
CA PRO A 133 0.42 3.70 -17.51
C PRO A 133 1.37 4.91 -17.67
N LYS A 134 0.81 6.11 -17.86
CA LYS A 134 1.58 7.35 -17.89
C LYS A 134 1.98 7.79 -16.48
N LYS A 135 1.12 7.55 -15.49
CA LYS A 135 1.30 7.92 -14.10
C LYS A 135 2.05 6.85 -13.31
N TYR A 136 1.66 5.59 -13.47
CA TYR A 136 2.20 4.47 -12.71
C TYR A 136 3.03 3.53 -13.58
N LYS A 137 4.18 3.10 -13.05
CA LYS A 137 5.09 2.13 -13.69
C LYS A 137 5.74 1.25 -12.63
N LYS A 138 6.39 0.16 -13.06
CA LYS A 138 7.30 -0.61 -12.20
C LYS A 138 8.65 0.11 -12.13
N CYS A 139 9.19 0.24 -10.91
CA CYS A 139 10.52 0.75 -10.66
C CYS A 139 11.57 -0.17 -11.27
N GLU A 140 12.55 0.38 -11.99
CA GLU A 140 13.61 -0.40 -12.64
C GLU A 140 14.57 -1.08 -11.65
N GLY A 141 14.61 -0.64 -10.38
CA GLY A 141 15.47 -1.19 -9.34
C GLY A 141 14.81 -2.29 -8.51
N CYS A 142 13.71 -1.97 -7.82
CA CYS A 142 13.03 -2.89 -6.90
C CYS A 142 11.79 -3.57 -7.49
N LEU A 143 11.40 -3.24 -8.72
CA LEU A 143 10.21 -3.74 -9.40
C LEU A 143 8.86 -3.40 -8.73
N LEU A 144 8.86 -2.61 -7.64
CA LEU A 144 7.62 -2.09 -7.04
C LEU A 144 7.06 -0.93 -7.85
N ILE A 145 5.77 -0.65 -7.71
CA ILE A 145 5.12 0.49 -8.37
C ILE A 145 5.72 1.83 -7.94
N VAL A 146 5.94 2.73 -8.90
CA VAL A 146 6.35 4.13 -8.69
C VAL A 146 5.33 5.06 -9.37
N GLU A 147 5.02 6.17 -8.69
CA GLU A 147 4.19 7.25 -9.21
C GLU A 147 5.12 8.32 -9.81
N HIS A 148 4.95 8.63 -11.10
CA HIS A 148 5.75 9.58 -11.87
C HIS A 148 7.28 9.34 -11.78
N GLY A 149 7.81 8.62 -12.76
CA GLY A 149 9.26 8.37 -12.89
C GLY A 149 9.55 6.94 -13.31
N ASN A 150 10.84 6.55 -13.19
CA ASN A 150 11.30 5.20 -13.51
C ASN A 150 11.88 4.46 -12.28
N LYS A 151 12.23 5.17 -11.21
CA LYS A 151 12.80 4.60 -9.97
C LYS A 151 12.30 5.34 -8.73
N HIS A 152 12.21 4.62 -7.61
CA HIS A 152 12.08 5.22 -6.27
C HIS A 152 13.36 5.96 -5.89
N LYS A 153 13.25 6.98 -5.03
CA LYS A 153 14.36 7.86 -4.66
C LYS A 153 15.51 7.10 -4.01
N ASN A 154 15.18 6.08 -3.22
CA ASN A 154 16.16 5.27 -2.50
C ASN A 154 16.43 3.90 -3.15
N CYS A 155 15.97 3.66 -4.38
CA CYS A 155 16.32 2.46 -5.12
C CYS A 155 17.66 2.64 -5.85
N SER A 156 18.54 1.64 -5.73
CA SER A 156 19.79 1.55 -6.50
C SER A 156 19.55 1.27 -7.98
#